data_AF-A0A971NIF9-F1
#
_entry.id   AF-A0A971NIF9-F1
#
_cell.length_a   1.000
_cell.length_b   1.000
_cell.length_c   1.000
_cell.angle_alpha   90.00
_cell.angle_beta   90.00
_cell.angle_gamma   90.00
#
_symmetry.space_group_name_H-M   'P 1'
#
loop_
_entity.id
_entity.type
_entity.pdbx_description
1 polymer ?
#
loop_
_entity_poly.entity_id
_entity_poly.type
_entity_poly.pdbx_seq_one_letter_code
_entity_poly.pdbx_strand_id
1 'polypeptide(L)'
;MKKRLTFVLSWIVILVFLVGGCAEVKLPPSGEEQEPPPLVKVEIAFRDGTRIQGYMRGLALGEDTTVFLGGQTTTNLYDADGEVAAVFNYAQVLYIKKIDESTTPDNNAPPAVTD
;
A
#
# COMPACT_ATOMS: atom_id res chain seq x y z
N MET A 1 5.87 -43.01 49.89
CA MET A 1 6.00 -43.00 48.41
C MET A 1 5.52 -41.71 47.75
N LYS A 2 4.54 -40.98 48.34
CA LYS A 2 4.01 -39.70 47.82
C LYS A 2 5.08 -38.65 47.48
N LYS A 3 6.07 -38.42 48.36
CA LYS A 3 7.18 -37.47 48.10
C LYS A 3 8.02 -37.84 46.88
N ARG A 4 8.27 -39.14 46.65
CA ARG A 4 9.00 -39.63 45.46
C ARG A 4 8.17 -39.47 44.19
N LEU A 5 6.86 -39.70 44.29
CA LEU A 5 5.92 -39.50 43.17
C LEU A 5 5.84 -38.03 42.75
N THR A 6 5.80 -37.10 43.71
CA THR A 6 5.79 -35.65 43.42
C THR A 6 7.08 -35.19 42.73
N PHE A 7 8.24 -35.73 43.14
CA PHE A 7 9.51 -35.43 42.49
C PHE A 7 9.56 -35.94 41.04
N VAL A 8 9.07 -37.16 40.79
CA VAL A 8 9.01 -37.73 39.43
C VAL A 8 8.07 -36.93 38.54
N LEU A 9 6.89 -36.55 39.03
CA LEU A 9 5.94 -35.74 38.27
C LEU A 9 6.52 -34.35 37.92
N SER A 10 7.18 -33.72 38.88
CA SER A 10 7.85 -32.43 38.66
C SER A 10 8.96 -32.53 37.62
N TRP A 11 9.73 -33.64 37.62
CA TRP A 11 10.79 -33.84 36.64
C TRP A 11 10.23 -34.01 35.23
N ILE A 12 9.12 -34.74 35.09
CA ILE A 12 8.44 -34.94 33.80
C ILE A 12 7.93 -33.61 33.24
N VAL A 13 7.33 -32.76 34.07
CA VAL A 13 6.82 -31.44 33.64
C VAL A 13 7.97 -30.55 33.16
N ILE A 14 9.09 -30.49 33.89
CA ILE A 14 10.27 -29.72 33.47
C ILE A 14 10.83 -30.23 32.15
N LEU A 15 10.85 -31.56 31.96
CA LEU A 15 11.34 -32.17 30.74
C LEU A 15 10.47 -31.78 29.54
N VAL A 16 9.14 -31.77 29.68
CA VAL A 16 8.21 -31.31 28.63
C VAL A 16 8.46 -29.85 28.23
N PHE A 17 8.76 -28.96 29.17
CA PHE A 17 9.11 -27.56 28.85
C PHE A 17 10.48 -27.43 28.16
N LEU A 18 11.43 -28.31 28.45
CA LEU A 18 12.76 -28.29 27.82
C LEU A 18 12.76 -28.86 26.39
N VAL A 19 11.93 -29.86 26.09
CA VAL A 19 11.76 -30.38 24.71
C VAL A 19 10.70 -29.63 23.91
N GLY A 20 9.74 -29.00 24.59
CA GLY A 20 8.71 -28.13 24.01
C GLY A 20 9.26 -26.73 23.71
N GLY A 21 10.32 -26.64 22.91
CA GLY A 21 10.63 -25.38 22.24
C GLY A 21 9.41 -24.91 21.45
N CYS A 22 9.15 -23.60 21.41
CA CYS A 22 8.11 -23.04 20.55
C CYS A 22 8.34 -23.55 19.13
N ALA A 23 7.52 -24.51 18.69
CA ALA A 23 7.44 -24.85 17.29
C ALA A 23 7.05 -23.55 16.59
N GLU A 24 7.94 -23.05 15.76
CA GLU A 24 7.64 -21.93 14.89
C GLU A 24 6.52 -22.43 13.97
N VAL A 25 5.28 -22.08 14.35
CA VAL A 25 4.07 -22.43 13.60
C VAL A 25 4.17 -21.66 12.30
N LYS A 26 4.78 -22.27 11.29
CA LYS A 26 4.72 -21.81 9.91
C LYS A 26 3.26 -21.98 9.47
N LEU A 27 2.48 -20.94 9.75
CA LEU A 27 1.17 -20.77 9.13
C LEU A 27 1.38 -20.91 7.62
N PRO A 28 0.57 -21.71 6.92
CA PRO A 28 0.64 -21.76 5.47
C PRO A 28 0.48 -20.33 4.94
N PRO A 29 1.30 -19.89 3.97
CA PRO A 29 1.17 -18.55 3.41
C PRO A 29 -0.26 -18.38 2.91
N SER A 30 -1.02 -17.51 3.59
CA SER A 30 -2.37 -17.19 3.20
C SER A 30 -2.29 -16.26 1.99
N GLY A 31 -2.59 -16.81 0.83
CA GLY A 31 -2.71 -16.04 -0.40
C GLY A 31 -1.72 -16.53 -1.43
N GLU A 32 -2.25 -17.03 -2.54
CA GLU A 32 -1.56 -17.01 -3.81
C GLU A 32 -0.89 -15.65 -3.97
N GLU A 33 0.32 -15.64 -4.52
CA GLU A 33 1.08 -14.46 -4.89
C GLU A 33 0.24 -13.70 -5.94
N GLN A 34 -0.75 -12.94 -5.47
CA GLN A 34 -1.62 -12.14 -6.30
C GLN A 34 -0.74 -11.04 -6.86
N GLU A 35 -0.52 -11.13 -8.17
CA GLU A 35 0.19 -10.13 -8.93
C GLU A 35 -0.35 -8.75 -8.54
N PRO A 36 0.53 -7.82 -8.14
CA PRO A 36 0.09 -6.55 -7.59
C PRO A 36 -0.82 -5.83 -8.59
N PRO A 37 -1.89 -5.15 -8.13
CA PRO A 37 -2.81 -4.45 -9.02
C PRO A 37 -2.05 -3.50 -9.96
N PRO A 38 -2.52 -3.33 -11.21
CA PRO A 38 -1.81 -2.55 -12.21
C PRO A 38 -1.58 -1.11 -11.74
N LEU A 39 -0.40 -0.58 -12.08
CA LEU A 39 0.00 0.78 -11.78
C LEU A 39 -0.69 1.77 -12.74
N VAL A 40 -1.29 2.82 -12.19
CA VAL A 40 -1.92 3.90 -12.94
C VAL A 40 -1.12 5.18 -12.76
N LYS A 41 -0.69 5.80 -13.86
CA LYS A 41 0.02 7.09 -13.84
C LYS A 41 -0.92 8.22 -13.45
N VAL A 42 -0.50 9.02 -12.48
CA VAL A 42 -1.31 10.10 -11.91
C VAL A 42 -0.51 11.37 -11.67
N GLU A 43 -1.20 12.50 -11.73
CA GLU A 43 -0.79 13.77 -11.12
C GLU A 43 -1.56 13.95 -9.81
N ILE A 44 -0.84 14.31 -8.76
CA ILE A 44 -1.39 14.63 -7.45
C ILE A 44 -1.12 16.11 -7.19
N ALA A 45 -2.19 16.87 -6.92
CA ALA A 45 -2.09 18.25 -6.49
C ALA A 45 -2.37 18.33 -4.98
N PHE A 46 -1.50 19.01 -4.25
CA PHE A 46 -1.62 19.24 -2.81
C PHE A 46 -2.17 20.63 -2.49
N ARG A 47 -2.69 20.78 -1.27
CA ARG A 47 -3.29 22.03 -0.76
C ARG A 47 -2.33 23.20 -0.66
N ASP A 48 -1.04 22.92 -0.56
CA ASP A 48 0.05 23.90 -0.53
C ASP A 48 0.44 24.40 -1.94
N GLY A 49 -0.18 23.87 -2.99
CA GLY A 49 0.13 24.18 -4.39
C GLY A 49 1.17 23.26 -5.02
N THR A 50 1.78 22.35 -4.24
CA THR A 50 2.73 21.36 -4.75
C THR A 50 2.03 20.37 -5.68
N ARG A 51 2.72 19.97 -6.75
CA ARG A 51 2.26 18.93 -7.68
C ARG A 51 3.33 17.89 -7.87
N ILE A 52 2.95 16.62 -7.81
CA ILE A 52 3.85 15.49 -8.07
C ILE A 52 3.20 14.52 -9.05
N GLN A 53 4.03 13.81 -9.81
CA GLN A 53 3.59 12.74 -10.70
C GLN A 53 4.22 11.42 -10.26
N GLY A 54 3.49 10.33 -10.48
CA GLY A 54 3.95 8.99 -10.19
C GLY A 54 2.86 7.98 -10.50
N TYR A 55 2.95 6.82 -9.87
CA TYR A 55 2.05 5.70 -10.12
C TYR A 55 1.33 5.29 -8.85
N MET A 56 0.08 4.86 -8.97
CA MET A 56 -0.72 4.38 -7.84
C MET A 56 -1.39 3.05 -8.19
N ARG A 57 -1.50 2.15 -7.20
CA ARG A 57 -2.21 0.86 -7.31
C ARG A 57 -3.66 1.00 -6.83
N GLY A 58 -4.57 0.21 -7.40
CA GLY A 58 -5.92 0.05 -6.86
C GLY A 58 -6.83 1.27 -6.99
N LEU A 59 -6.49 2.24 -7.85
CA LEU A 59 -7.38 3.32 -8.24
C LEU A 59 -8.46 2.77 -9.18
N ALA A 60 -9.52 2.20 -8.61
CA ALA A 60 -10.76 1.95 -9.34
C ALA A 60 -11.50 3.28 -9.53
N LEU A 61 -10.96 4.12 -10.41
CA LEU A 61 -11.58 5.39 -10.79
C LEU A 61 -12.67 5.07 -11.82
N GLY A 62 -13.93 5.20 -11.42
CA GLY A 62 -15.04 5.21 -12.37
C GLY A 62 -14.93 6.43 -13.28
N GLU A 63 -15.48 6.33 -14.50
CA GLU A 63 -15.31 7.32 -15.58
C GLU A 63 -15.62 8.78 -15.18
N ASP A 64 -16.41 9.01 -14.11
CA ASP A 64 -16.74 10.33 -13.57
C ASP A 64 -16.75 10.37 -12.02
N THR A 65 -15.65 10.06 -11.33
CA THR A 65 -15.68 10.06 -9.84
C THR A 65 -14.55 10.82 -9.16
N THR A 66 -14.91 11.95 -8.53
CA THR A 66 -14.16 12.55 -7.42
C THR A 66 -14.20 11.60 -6.22
N VAL A 67 -13.06 11.01 -5.88
CA VAL A 67 -12.98 10.09 -4.74
C VAL A 67 -12.81 10.87 -3.44
N PHE A 68 -13.85 10.86 -2.60
CA PHE A 68 -13.82 11.43 -1.25
C PHE A 68 -13.52 10.33 -0.21
N LEU A 69 -12.25 10.14 0.12
CA LEU A 69 -11.83 9.26 1.23
C LEU A 69 -11.69 10.09 2.52
N GLY A 70 -12.46 9.72 3.55
CA GLY A 70 -12.40 10.33 4.88
C GLY A 70 -11.53 9.53 5.84
N GLY A 71 -10.29 9.96 6.07
CA GLY A 71 -9.41 9.39 7.10
C GLY A 71 -7.96 9.85 6.99
N GLN A 72 -7.19 9.78 8.08
CA GLN A 72 -5.72 9.91 8.01
C GLN A 72 -5.16 8.61 7.40
N THR A 73 -4.99 8.61 6.09
CA THR A 73 -4.37 7.50 5.37
C THR A 73 -3.01 7.95 4.81
N THR A 74 -1.95 7.27 5.24
CA THR A 74 -0.67 7.29 4.54
C THR A 74 -0.87 6.60 3.20
N THR A 75 -0.63 7.31 2.11
CA THR A 75 -0.82 6.82 0.75
C THR A 75 0.53 6.75 0.04
N ASN A 76 0.80 5.61 -0.60
CA ASN A 76 2.03 5.38 -1.34
C ASN A 76 1.90 5.89 -2.78
N LEU A 77 2.95 6.54 -3.25
CA LEU A 77 3.22 6.81 -4.65
C LEU A 77 4.38 5.92 -5.09
N TYR A 78 4.23 5.28 -6.25
CA TYR A 78 5.22 4.40 -6.83
C TYR A 78 5.91 5.07 -8.03
N ASP A 79 7.11 4.61 -8.38
CA ASP A 79 7.76 4.90 -9.65
C ASP A 79 7.30 3.92 -10.76
N ALA A 80 7.95 4.00 -11.93
CA ALA A 80 7.62 3.17 -13.08
C ALA A 80 8.00 1.70 -12.91
N ASP A 81 8.97 1.40 -12.05
CA ASP A 81 9.39 0.04 -11.70
C ASP A 81 8.49 -0.57 -10.62
N GLY A 82 7.62 0.26 -10.01
CA GLY A 82 6.67 -0.14 -8.98
C GLY A 82 7.23 -0.09 -7.58
N GLU A 83 8.37 0.56 -7.39
CA GLU A 83 9.01 0.83 -6.11
C GLU A 83 8.41 2.09 -5.47
N VAL A 84 8.44 2.18 -4.13
CA VAL A 84 7.85 3.32 -3.42
C VAL A 84 8.73 4.56 -3.61
N ALA A 85 8.21 5.54 -4.34
CA ALA A 85 8.86 6.83 -4.59
C ALA A 85 8.54 7.87 -3.50
N ALA A 86 7.31 7.83 -2.95
CA ALA A 86 6.90 8.76 -1.89
C ALA A 86 5.76 8.20 -1.03
N VAL A 87 5.65 8.72 0.19
CA VAL A 87 4.51 8.49 1.08
C VAL A 87 3.96 9.84 1.52
N PHE A 88 2.67 10.05 1.37
CA PHE A 88 2.04 11.32 1.69
C PHE A 88 0.74 11.14 2.48
N ASN A 89 0.32 12.20 3.17
CA ASN A 89 -0.96 12.25 3.87
C ASN A 89 -2.06 12.66 2.89
N TYR A 90 -3.04 11.77 2.68
CA TYR A 90 -4.13 12.01 1.75
C TYR A 90 -4.97 13.25 2.10
N ALA A 91 -5.05 13.63 3.38
CA ALA A 91 -5.78 14.83 3.81
C ALA A 91 -5.21 16.16 3.26
N GLN A 92 -3.97 16.12 2.76
CA GLN A 92 -3.31 17.25 2.12
C GLN A 92 -3.49 17.28 0.60
N VAL A 93 -4.15 16.29 0.02
CA VAL A 93 -4.40 16.20 -1.43
C VAL A 93 -5.67 16.98 -1.79
N LEU A 94 -5.58 17.83 -2.81
CA LEU A 94 -6.73 18.50 -3.43
C LEU A 94 -7.44 17.59 -4.42
N TYR A 95 -6.68 16.95 -5.30
CA TYR A 95 -7.20 15.96 -6.24
C TYR A 95 -6.08 15.05 -6.75
N ILE A 96 -6.49 13.90 -7.27
CA ILE A 96 -5.65 12.96 -8.01
C ILE A 96 -6.27 12.81 -9.39
N LYS A 97 -5.47 13.05 -10.43
CA LYS A 97 -5.90 12.97 -11.82
C LYS A 97 -5.10 11.90 -12.54
N LYS A 98 -5.77 10.98 -13.23
CA LYS A 98 -5.12 10.05 -14.16
C LYS A 98 -4.53 10.83 -15.33
N ILE A 99 -3.29 10.52 -15.69
CA ILE A 99 -2.65 11.07 -16.89
C ILE A 99 -2.63 9.96 -17.93
N ASP A 100 -3.34 10.16 -19.04
CA ASP A 100 -3.15 9.33 -20.21
C ASP A 100 -1.88 9.80 -20.92
N GLU A 101 -0.97 8.87 -21.18
CA GLU A 101 0.35 9.14 -21.76
C GLU A 101 0.26 9.68 -23.21
N SER A 102 -0.93 9.68 -23.80
CA SER A 102 -1.24 10.24 -25.13
C SER A 102 -1.57 11.74 -25.12
N THR A 103 -1.77 12.38 -23.97
CA THR A 103 -2.18 13.80 -23.92
C THR A 103 -0.99 14.71 -23.61
N THR A 104 -0.07 14.81 -24.56
CA THR A 104 0.85 15.97 -24.61
C THR A 104 -0.01 17.21 -24.93
N PRO A 105 0.10 18.33 -24.21
CA PRO A 105 -0.56 19.56 -24.61
C PRO A 105 0.04 20.00 -25.94
N ASP A 106 -0.76 19.96 -26.99
CA ASP A 106 -0.39 20.42 -28.32
C ASP A 106 -0.25 21.94 -28.27
N ASN A 107 0.98 22.44 -28.05
CA ASN A 107 1.32 23.87 -28.03
C ASN A 107 1.26 24.53 -29.42
N ASN A 108 0.53 23.95 -30.36
CA ASN A 108 0.39 24.40 -31.74
C ASN A 108 -1.04 24.87 -32.06
N ALA A 109 -1.76 25.47 -31.11
CA ALA A 109 -2.95 26.25 -31.46
C ALA A 109 -2.51 27.57 -32.10
N PRO A 110 -2.85 27.86 -33.37
CA PRO A 110 -2.58 29.15 -33.98
C PRO A 110 -3.32 30.26 -33.21
N PRO A 111 -2.73 31.46 -33.07
CA PRO A 111 -3.41 32.56 -32.39
C PRO A 111 -4.74 32.85 -33.08
N ALA A 112 -5.81 32.92 -32.28
CA ALA A 112 -7.13 33.26 -32.74
C ALA A 112 -7.09 34.62 -33.47
N VAL A 113 -7.44 34.60 -34.75
CA VAL A 113 -7.69 35.80 -35.54
C VAL A 113 -8.98 36.42 -35.01
N THR A 114 -8.87 37.59 -34.40
CA THR A 114 -10.00 38.47 -34.12
C THR A 114 -10.26 39.33 -35.35
N ASP A 115 -11.42 39.16 -35.97
CA ASP A 115 -12.08 40.19 -36.79
C ASP A 115 -13.19 40.85 -35.96
#